data_AF-A0AA37QHN8-F1
#
_entry.id   AF-A0AA37QHN8-F1
#
_cell.length_a   1.000
_cell.length_b   1.000
_cell.length_c   1.000
_cell.angle_alpha   90.00
_cell.angle_beta   90.00
_cell.angle_gamma   90.00
#
_symmetry.space_group_name_H-M   'P 1'
#
loop_
_entity.id
_entity.type
_entity.pdbx_description
1 polymer ?
#
loop_
_entity_poly.entity_id
_entity_poly.type
_entity_poly.pdbx_seq_one_letter_code
_entity_poly.pdbx_strand_id
1 'polypeptide(L)'
;MSLPASGPLDRSPSLFSGRPLSRGERIALALLVGVVCALGFWVVTRRIPQFVAKDFTYPWRAARALLAGLDPYAVIQPTGPYPYESRFPYPLPAALVVVPLAWLSAAVAGAAFFGLSAAALTWALLAEGGGLARLWMLVSAPFAMALVLGQWSPLLVAGALLPACAWALSLKPTLGLALFVSRPSRAAVVGGAVLALVGLVLVPAWPLEWVRAARATVGHPAFVTQPFGWLPLLALLRWRDRDARLVALLACVPQNPYFYDQLPLWLVARSGRAAAALTALSWLAFAGTKSVCSDPHFCGDEAQPWVLWLLYVPATALVLARGHEARLAALGARLLGRTRGDRSPEAADAAR
;
A
#
# COMPACT_ATOMS: atom_id res chain seq x y z
N MET A 1 -23.15 -7.61 -21.03
CA MET A 1 -21.70 -7.41 -21.24
C MET A 1 -20.96 -8.31 -20.27
N SER A 2 -20.68 -9.53 -20.70
CA SER A 2 -20.18 -10.63 -19.86
C SER A 2 -18.67 -10.51 -19.71
N LEU A 3 -18.19 -10.40 -18.47
CA LEU A 3 -16.75 -10.38 -18.17
C LEU A 3 -16.13 -11.72 -18.60
N PRO A 4 -14.97 -11.73 -19.29
CA PRO A 4 -14.32 -12.97 -19.65
C PRO A 4 -13.86 -13.70 -18.38
N ALA A 5 -14.23 -14.99 -18.30
CA ALA A 5 -13.77 -15.89 -17.27
C ALA A 5 -12.23 -15.88 -17.22
N SER A 6 -11.70 -15.63 -16.03
CA SER A 6 -10.28 -15.72 -15.73
C SER A 6 -9.80 -17.14 -16.05
N GLY A 7 -8.94 -17.28 -17.07
CA GLY A 7 -8.30 -18.54 -17.42
C GLY A 7 -7.52 -19.15 -16.25
N PRO A 8 -7.26 -20.47 -16.27
CA PRO A 8 -6.61 -21.18 -15.19
C PRO A 8 -5.21 -20.63 -14.98
N LEU A 9 -4.95 -20.14 -13.76
CA LEU A 9 -3.63 -19.76 -13.30
C LEU A 9 -2.68 -20.95 -13.48
N ASP A 10 -1.65 -20.74 -14.28
CA ASP A 10 -0.51 -21.63 -14.48
C ASP A 10 -0.03 -22.20 -13.14
N ARG A 11 -0.26 -23.51 -12.93
CA ARG A 11 0.09 -24.28 -11.73
C ARG A 11 1.49 -24.88 -11.84
N SER A 12 2.45 -24.09 -12.31
CA SER A 12 3.86 -24.47 -12.18
C SER A 12 4.20 -24.52 -10.68
N PRO A 13 4.75 -25.64 -10.15
CA PRO A 13 5.09 -25.76 -8.73
C PRO A 13 6.25 -24.82 -8.42
N SER A 14 5.90 -23.59 -8.06
CA SER A 14 6.87 -22.55 -7.72
C SER A 14 7.60 -22.96 -6.45
N LEU A 15 8.85 -22.51 -6.31
CA LEU A 15 9.67 -22.52 -5.08
C LEU A 15 8.98 -21.94 -3.81
N PHE A 16 7.70 -21.57 -3.91
CA PHE A 16 6.84 -20.94 -2.91
C PHE A 16 5.59 -21.79 -2.58
N SER A 17 5.53 -23.05 -3.03
CA SER A 17 4.52 -24.05 -2.63
C SER A 17 4.77 -24.59 -1.21
N GLY A 18 5.01 -23.71 -0.25
CA GLY A 18 4.85 -24.07 1.16
C GLY A 18 3.43 -24.57 1.37
N ARG A 19 3.25 -25.50 2.32
CA ARG A 19 1.92 -26.02 2.71
C ARG A 19 0.93 -24.85 2.78
N PRO A 20 -0.24 -24.93 2.11
CA PRO A 20 -1.24 -23.89 2.26
C PRO A 20 -1.57 -23.74 3.74
N LEU A 21 -1.35 -22.54 4.29
CA LEU A 21 -1.65 -22.29 5.69
C LEU A 21 -3.15 -22.52 5.94
N SER A 22 -3.45 -23.27 6.98
CA SER A 22 -4.79 -23.42 7.53
C SER A 22 -5.34 -22.07 7.99
N ARG A 23 -6.66 -21.98 8.15
CA ARG A 23 -7.32 -20.76 8.64
C ARG A 23 -6.77 -20.34 10.01
N GLY A 24 -6.53 -21.31 10.90
CA GLY A 24 -5.99 -21.07 12.24
C GLY A 24 -4.57 -20.47 12.20
N GLU A 25 -3.68 -21.01 11.38
CA GLU A 25 -2.32 -20.48 11.21
C GLU A 25 -2.33 -19.05 10.68
N ARG A 26 -3.22 -18.74 9.72
CA ARG A 26 -3.35 -17.38 9.18
C ARG A 26 -3.85 -16.39 10.23
N ILE A 27 -4.81 -16.79 11.07
CA ILE A 27 -5.30 -15.97 12.20
C ILE A 27 -4.15 -15.76 13.19
N ALA A 28 -3.48 -16.83 13.60
CA ALA A 28 -2.38 -16.76 14.56
C ALA A 28 -1.25 -15.84 14.07
N LEU A 29 -0.86 -15.96 12.79
CA LEU A 29 0.19 -15.12 12.22
C LEU A 29 -0.25 -13.66 12.09
N ALA A 30 -1.50 -13.39 11.68
CA ALA A 30 -2.04 -12.04 11.62
C ALA A 30 -2.08 -11.38 13.01
N LEU A 31 -2.51 -12.10 14.04
CA LEU A 31 -2.52 -11.62 15.42
C LEU A 31 -1.10 -11.38 15.94
N LEU A 32 -0.17 -12.32 15.69
CA LEU A 32 1.24 -12.17 16.08
C LEU A 32 1.86 -10.92 15.47
N VAL A 33 1.73 -10.73 14.15
CA VAL A 33 2.23 -9.53 13.47
C VAL A 33 1.58 -8.28 14.04
N GLY A 34 0.26 -8.29 14.25
CA GLY A 34 -0.46 -7.16 14.83
C GLY A 34 0.06 -6.77 16.21
N VAL A 35 0.28 -7.75 17.10
CA VAL A 35 0.82 -7.52 18.45
C VAL A 35 2.25 -6.99 18.38
N VAL A 36 3.11 -7.60 17.56
CA VAL A 36 4.51 -7.15 17.38
C VAL A 36 4.55 -5.72 16.87
N CYS A 37 3.73 -5.37 15.89
CA CYS A 37 3.64 -4.01 15.36
C CYS A 37 3.04 -3.02 16.36
N ALA A 38 2.04 -3.40 17.16
CA ALA A 38 1.50 -2.54 18.21
C ALA A 38 2.58 -2.23 19.28
N LEU A 39 3.31 -3.26 19.73
CA LEU A 39 4.40 -3.10 20.68
C LEU A 39 5.54 -2.26 20.09
N GLY A 40 5.92 -2.51 18.83
CA GLY A 40 6.93 -1.72 18.12
C GLY A 40 6.55 -0.25 18.03
N PHE A 41 5.30 0.06 17.66
CA PHE A 41 4.78 1.43 17.62
C PHE A 41 4.81 2.09 19.00
N TRP A 42 4.35 1.38 20.02
CA TRP A 42 4.36 1.86 21.39
C TRP A 42 5.79 2.18 21.87
N VAL A 43 6.77 1.31 21.57
CA VAL A 43 8.18 1.57 21.88
C VAL A 43 8.69 2.82 21.16
N VAL A 44 8.41 2.98 19.86
CA VAL A 44 8.82 4.15 19.08
C VAL A 44 8.26 5.45 19.67
N THR A 45 6.97 5.47 20.02
CA THR A 45 6.33 6.65 20.60
C THR A 45 6.83 6.95 22.01
N ARG A 46 7.19 5.93 22.79
CA ARG A 46 7.82 6.12 24.12
C ARG A 46 9.24 6.66 24.04
N ARG A 47 10.00 6.29 23.01
CA ARG A 47 11.37 6.78 22.79
C ARG A 47 11.40 8.23 22.29
N ILE A 48 10.36 8.66 21.59
CA ILE A 48 10.30 10.00 20.99
C ILE A 48 8.94 10.66 21.32
N PRO A 49 8.66 10.93 22.60
CA PRO A 49 7.33 11.32 23.07
C PRO A 49 6.87 12.68 22.55
N GLN A 50 7.80 13.57 22.16
CA GLN A 50 7.47 14.87 21.56
C GLN A 50 6.66 14.75 20.27
N PHE A 51 6.76 13.61 19.60
CA PHE A 51 6.03 13.34 18.36
C PHE A 51 4.71 12.59 18.57
N VAL A 52 4.29 12.40 19.83
CA VAL A 52 2.97 11.87 20.20
C VAL A 52 2.68 10.54 19.47
N ALA A 53 1.61 10.44 18.70
CA ALA A 53 1.24 9.28 17.88
C ALA A 53 1.62 9.49 16.41
N LYS A 54 2.60 10.36 16.13
CA LYS A 54 3.07 10.68 14.79
C LYS A 54 1.92 11.20 13.93
N ASP A 55 1.77 10.70 12.71
CA ASP A 55 0.73 11.14 11.79
C ASP A 55 -0.69 10.75 12.26
N PHE A 56 -0.81 9.67 13.04
CA PHE A 56 -2.06 9.30 13.70
C PHE A 56 -2.52 10.32 14.75
N THR A 57 -1.67 11.25 15.16
CA THR A 57 -2.05 12.33 16.08
C THR A 57 -3.15 13.22 15.50
N TYR A 58 -3.14 13.48 14.19
CA TYR A 58 -4.13 14.31 13.52
C TYR A 58 -5.57 13.78 13.65
N PRO A 59 -5.89 12.55 13.20
CA PRO A 59 -7.23 11.99 13.35
C PRO A 59 -7.60 11.74 14.82
N TRP A 60 -6.63 11.45 15.70
CA TRP A 60 -6.90 11.29 17.14
C TRP A 60 -7.34 12.61 17.79
N ARG A 61 -6.65 13.73 17.51
CA ARG A 61 -7.07 15.07 17.96
C ARG A 61 -8.44 15.43 17.39
N ALA A 62 -8.68 15.15 16.11
CA ALA A 62 -9.95 15.44 15.45
C ALA A 62 -11.11 14.63 16.05
N ALA A 63 -10.89 13.35 16.34
CA ALA A 63 -11.88 12.49 16.99
C ALA A 63 -12.25 13.01 18.40
N ARG A 64 -11.27 13.53 19.15
CA ARG A 64 -11.52 14.16 20.46
C ARG A 64 -12.27 15.48 20.33
N ALA A 65 -11.97 16.29 19.31
CA ALA A 65 -12.74 17.51 19.03
C ALA A 65 -14.21 17.17 18.74
N LEU A 66 -14.48 16.15 17.92
CA LEU A 66 -15.84 15.67 17.65
C LEU A 66 -16.56 15.21 18.91
N LEU A 67 -15.89 14.46 19.79
CA LEU A 67 -16.46 14.04 21.08
C LEU A 67 -16.78 15.21 22.01
N ALA A 68 -16.07 16.33 21.86
CA ALA A 68 -16.34 17.57 22.59
C ALA A 68 -17.41 18.45 21.91
N GLY A 69 -18.04 17.99 20.82
CA GLY A 69 -19.00 18.78 20.05
C GLY A 69 -18.37 19.92 19.25
N LEU A 70 -17.06 19.84 18.99
CA LEU A 70 -16.30 20.85 18.26
C LEU A 70 -16.02 20.41 16.82
N ASP A 71 -15.97 21.39 15.92
CA ASP A 71 -15.52 21.18 14.56
C ASP A 71 -13.97 21.04 14.53
N PRO A 72 -13.42 19.88 14.15
CA PRO A 72 -11.98 19.66 14.10
C PRO A 72 -11.26 20.59 13.11
N TYR A 73 -11.88 21.04 12.03
CA TYR A 73 -11.26 21.96 11.07
C TYR A 73 -11.17 23.39 11.59
N ALA A 74 -12.06 23.76 12.51
CA ALA A 74 -12.05 25.06 13.19
C ALA A 74 -11.03 25.09 14.34
N VAL A 75 -10.97 24.04 15.17
CA VAL A 75 -10.18 24.07 16.42
C VAL A 75 -8.75 23.55 16.30
N ILE A 76 -8.45 22.73 15.28
CA ILE A 76 -7.09 22.23 15.06
C ILE A 76 -6.34 23.23 14.16
N GLN A 77 -5.62 24.15 14.81
CA GLN A 77 -4.75 25.13 14.15
C GLN A 77 -3.27 24.77 14.34
N PRO A 78 -2.38 25.29 13.46
CA PRO A 78 -0.94 25.25 13.66
C PRO A 78 -0.57 26.03 14.93
N THR A 79 0.00 25.34 15.91
CA THR A 79 0.39 25.94 17.21
C THR A 79 1.83 25.67 17.59
N GLY A 80 2.59 24.92 16.81
CA GLY A 80 3.96 24.57 17.16
C GLY A 80 4.64 23.61 16.18
N PRO A 81 5.72 22.93 16.61
CA PRO A 81 6.43 21.97 15.78
C PRO A 81 5.62 20.69 15.59
N TYR A 82 6.13 19.79 14.74
CA TYR A 82 5.53 18.48 14.50
C TYR A 82 5.16 17.74 15.81
N PRO A 83 3.92 17.22 15.96
CA PRO A 83 2.81 17.11 14.99
C PRO A 83 1.71 18.20 15.12
N TYR A 84 2.06 19.41 15.56
CA TYR A 84 1.16 20.56 15.78
C TYR A 84 1.37 21.70 14.76
N GLU A 85 2.09 21.42 13.68
CA GLU A 85 2.54 22.35 12.66
C GLU A 85 1.50 22.61 11.56
N SER A 86 0.45 21.79 11.51
CA SER A 86 -0.57 21.91 10.46
C SER A 86 -1.99 21.81 11.00
N ARG A 87 -2.95 22.26 10.17
CA ARG A 87 -4.39 22.03 10.36
C ARG A 87 -4.69 20.53 10.18
N PHE A 88 -5.91 20.10 10.52
CA PHE A 88 -6.33 18.71 10.26
C PHE A 88 -6.33 18.40 8.74
N PRO A 89 -5.40 17.58 8.21
CA PRO A 89 -5.20 17.43 6.76
C PRO A 89 -6.01 16.27 6.17
N TYR A 90 -6.71 15.52 7.02
CA TYR A 90 -7.49 14.35 6.64
C TYR A 90 -8.97 14.69 6.42
N PRO A 91 -9.70 13.91 5.62
CA PRO A 91 -11.15 14.05 5.53
C PRO A 91 -11.80 13.60 6.83
N LEU A 92 -13.00 14.12 7.12
CA LEU A 92 -13.68 13.86 8.39
C LEU A 92 -13.94 12.37 8.69
N PRO A 93 -14.24 11.50 7.70
CA PRO A 93 -14.23 10.06 7.87
C PRO A 93 -13.04 9.49 8.65
N ALA A 94 -11.83 10.03 8.48
CA ALA A 94 -10.65 9.60 9.22
C ALA A 94 -10.76 9.88 10.73
N ALA A 95 -11.40 10.98 11.14
CA ALA A 95 -11.68 11.25 12.54
C ALA A 95 -12.76 10.31 13.08
N LEU A 96 -13.84 10.08 12.32
CA LEU A 96 -14.97 9.23 12.73
C LEU A 96 -14.53 7.81 13.10
N VAL A 97 -13.69 7.20 12.28
CA VAL A 97 -13.21 5.84 12.53
C VAL A 97 -12.23 5.75 13.70
N VAL A 98 -11.66 6.88 14.14
CA VAL A 98 -10.75 6.97 15.29
C VAL A 98 -11.49 7.29 16.59
N VAL A 99 -12.76 7.70 16.56
CA VAL A 99 -13.59 7.95 17.76
C VAL A 99 -13.52 6.82 18.80
N PRO A 100 -13.62 5.52 18.45
CA PRO A 100 -13.51 4.45 19.44
C PRO A 100 -12.18 4.42 20.20
N LEU A 101 -11.11 4.97 19.62
CA LEU A 101 -9.76 5.03 20.20
C LEU A 101 -9.45 6.37 20.87
N ALA A 102 -10.31 7.38 20.74
CA ALA A 102 -10.07 8.75 21.21
C ALA A 102 -10.00 8.88 22.74
N TRP A 103 -10.60 7.93 23.46
CA TRP A 103 -10.57 7.82 24.93
C TRP A 103 -9.20 7.37 25.47
N LEU A 104 -8.40 6.73 24.63
CA LEU A 104 -7.06 6.26 24.99
C LEU A 104 -6.05 7.40 24.84
N SER A 105 -4.91 7.28 25.52
CA SER A 105 -3.76 8.14 25.24
C SER A 105 -3.31 7.96 23.79
N ALA A 106 -2.80 9.01 23.16
CA ALA A 106 -2.44 8.97 21.74
C ALA A 106 -1.47 7.83 21.41
N ALA A 107 -0.49 7.55 22.28
CA ALA A 107 0.45 6.45 22.10
C ALA A 107 -0.24 5.07 22.08
N VAL A 108 -1.19 4.83 22.99
CA VAL A 108 -1.94 3.56 23.06
C VAL A 108 -2.91 3.47 21.88
N ALA A 109 -3.60 4.56 21.54
CA ALA A 109 -4.49 4.63 20.39
C ALA A 109 -3.76 4.34 19.08
N GLY A 110 -2.60 4.97 18.86
CA GLY A 110 -1.76 4.74 17.68
C GLY A 110 -1.20 3.31 17.62
N ALA A 111 -0.78 2.75 18.76
CA ALA A 111 -0.32 1.37 18.84
C ALA A 111 -1.43 0.37 18.48
N ALA A 112 -2.63 0.56 19.03
CA ALA A 112 -3.80 -0.24 18.71
C ALA A 112 -4.18 -0.11 17.22
N PHE A 113 -4.26 1.12 16.70
CA PHE A 113 -4.56 1.39 15.30
C PHE A 113 -3.57 0.69 14.36
N PHE A 114 -2.27 0.87 14.60
CA PHE A 114 -1.25 0.31 13.72
C PHE A 114 -1.21 -1.22 13.82
N GLY A 115 -1.31 -1.78 15.03
CA GLY A 115 -1.39 -3.24 15.23
C GLY A 115 -2.58 -3.88 14.54
N LEU A 116 -3.77 -3.30 14.65
CA LEU A 116 -4.97 -3.76 13.95
C LEU A 116 -4.81 -3.65 12.43
N SER A 117 -4.21 -2.56 11.94
CA SER A 117 -3.93 -2.36 10.51
C SER A 117 -2.95 -3.40 9.96
N ALA A 118 -1.88 -3.70 10.71
CA ALA A 118 -0.89 -4.72 10.36
C ALA A 118 -1.47 -6.15 10.40
N ALA A 119 -2.32 -6.45 11.38
CA ALA A 119 -3.04 -7.73 11.45
C ALA A 119 -3.99 -7.89 10.26
N ALA A 120 -4.78 -6.86 9.94
CA ALA A 120 -5.70 -6.87 8.80
C ALA A 120 -4.94 -7.05 7.47
N LEU A 121 -3.82 -6.34 7.29
CA LEU A 121 -2.96 -6.50 6.11
C LEU A 121 -2.38 -7.91 6.02
N THR A 122 -1.86 -8.45 7.12
CA THR A 122 -1.29 -9.81 7.16
C THR A 122 -2.34 -10.84 6.79
N TRP A 123 -3.53 -10.74 7.38
CA TRP A 123 -4.67 -11.58 7.03
C TRP A 123 -5.00 -11.48 5.54
N ALA A 124 -5.06 -10.25 5.00
CA ALA A 124 -5.36 -10.00 3.58
C ALA A 124 -4.35 -10.67 2.64
N LEU A 125 -3.05 -10.52 2.93
CA LEU A 125 -1.96 -11.09 2.13
C LEU A 125 -2.01 -12.62 2.13
N LEU A 126 -2.41 -13.23 3.24
CA LEU A 126 -2.52 -14.69 3.38
C LEU A 126 -3.85 -15.25 2.83
N ALA A 127 -4.93 -14.46 2.82
CA ALA A 127 -6.25 -14.88 2.37
C ALA A 127 -6.31 -15.14 0.84
N GLU A 128 -5.66 -14.30 0.03
CA GLU A 128 -5.68 -14.38 -1.45
C GLU A 128 -4.85 -15.54 -2.06
N GLY A 129 -4.58 -16.61 -1.30
CA GLY A 129 -3.73 -17.71 -1.77
C GLY A 129 -2.26 -17.32 -1.99
N GLY A 130 -1.84 -16.17 -1.47
CA GLY A 130 -0.54 -15.54 -1.73
C GLY A 130 0.69 -16.22 -1.11
N GLY A 131 0.49 -17.24 -0.29
CA GLY A 131 1.56 -17.90 0.46
C GLY A 131 2.35 -16.94 1.35
N LEU A 132 3.39 -17.45 2.01
CA LEU A 132 4.27 -16.64 2.87
C LEU A 132 5.09 -15.61 2.08
N ALA A 133 5.26 -15.82 0.77
CA ALA A 133 6.01 -14.93 -0.10
C ALA A 133 5.48 -13.49 -0.12
N ARG A 134 4.18 -13.28 0.07
CA ARG A 134 3.62 -11.92 0.13
C ARG A 134 4.03 -11.15 1.38
N LEU A 135 4.51 -11.83 2.42
CA LEU A 135 4.96 -11.20 3.67
C LEU A 135 6.28 -10.44 3.52
N TRP A 136 6.98 -10.57 2.37
CA TRP A 136 8.09 -9.67 2.03
C TRP A 136 7.68 -8.18 2.13
N MET A 137 6.42 -7.87 1.84
CA MET A 137 5.86 -6.52 2.04
C MET A 137 6.03 -6.01 3.49
N LEU A 138 5.86 -6.87 4.49
CA LEU A 138 5.91 -6.51 5.91
C LEU A 138 7.32 -6.21 6.42
N VAL A 139 8.35 -6.61 5.67
CA VAL A 139 9.76 -6.33 5.99
C VAL A 139 10.37 -5.29 5.04
N SER A 140 9.55 -4.62 4.24
CA SER A 140 9.97 -3.54 3.35
C SER A 140 10.19 -2.23 4.10
N ALA A 141 11.04 -1.35 3.55
CA ALA A 141 11.24 -0.01 4.11
C ALA A 141 9.93 0.80 4.19
N PRO A 142 9.03 0.80 3.18
CA PRO A 142 7.71 1.40 3.29
C PRO A 142 6.86 0.92 4.47
N PHE A 143 6.85 -0.39 4.77
CA PHE A 143 6.10 -0.90 5.92
C PHE A 143 6.76 -0.49 7.24
N ALA A 144 8.09 -0.57 7.32
CA ALA A 144 8.84 -0.12 8.50
C ALA A 144 8.62 1.38 8.77
N MET A 145 8.63 2.21 7.73
CA MET A 145 8.32 3.64 7.86
C MET A 145 6.86 3.88 8.21
N ALA A 146 5.94 3.09 7.68
CA ALA A 146 4.53 3.17 8.07
C ALA A 146 4.37 2.88 9.58
N LEU A 147 5.08 1.87 10.10
CA LEU A 147 5.14 1.57 11.54
C LEU A 147 5.72 2.74 12.31
N VAL A 148 6.90 3.24 11.95
CA VAL A 148 7.56 4.32 12.72
C VAL A 148 6.75 5.62 12.73
N LEU A 149 5.94 5.87 11.70
CA LEU A 149 5.22 7.13 11.50
C LEU A 149 3.70 7.04 11.71
N GLY A 150 3.16 5.88 12.09
CA GLY A 150 1.75 5.71 12.42
C GLY A 150 0.83 5.89 11.22
N GLN A 151 1.23 5.32 10.08
CA GLN A 151 0.63 5.61 8.78
C GLN A 151 -0.53 4.69 8.42
N TRP A 152 -1.41 5.20 7.55
CA TRP A 152 -2.62 4.53 7.10
C TRP A 152 -2.39 3.45 6.04
N SER A 153 -1.23 3.46 5.37
CA SER A 153 -1.00 2.61 4.20
C SER A 153 -1.22 1.11 4.43
N PRO A 154 -0.92 0.50 5.60
CA PRO A 154 -1.26 -0.91 5.82
C PRO A 154 -2.76 -1.17 5.81
N LEU A 155 -3.56 -0.31 6.44
CA LEU A 155 -5.02 -0.43 6.46
C LEU A 155 -5.62 -0.22 5.07
N LEU A 156 -5.09 0.75 4.31
CA LEU A 156 -5.53 1.02 2.94
C LEU A 156 -5.27 -0.17 2.03
N VAL A 157 -4.06 -0.75 2.09
CA VAL A 157 -3.72 -1.96 1.32
C VAL A 157 -4.59 -3.14 1.76
N ALA A 158 -4.83 -3.31 3.06
CA ALA A 158 -5.78 -4.32 3.55
C ALA A 158 -7.19 -4.10 2.98
N GLY A 159 -7.69 -2.86 2.95
CA GLY A 159 -8.99 -2.50 2.37
C GLY A 159 -9.10 -2.75 0.88
N ALA A 160 -8.00 -2.63 0.12
CA ALA A 160 -7.97 -2.95 -1.29
C ALA A 160 -8.05 -4.47 -1.58
N LEU A 161 -7.68 -5.30 -0.60
CA LEU A 161 -7.66 -6.77 -0.70
C LEU A 161 -8.82 -7.44 0.04
N LEU A 162 -9.42 -6.78 1.03
CA LEU A 162 -10.50 -7.30 1.87
C LEU A 162 -11.75 -6.42 1.77
N PRO A 163 -12.89 -6.93 1.24
CA PRO A 163 -14.14 -6.18 1.19
C PRO A 163 -14.58 -5.62 2.55
N ALA A 164 -14.35 -6.35 3.65
CA ALA A 164 -14.69 -5.92 5.01
C ALA A 164 -13.93 -4.67 5.49
N CYS A 165 -12.77 -4.38 4.90
CA CYS A 165 -11.96 -3.21 5.22
C CYS A 165 -12.00 -2.15 4.11
N ALA A 166 -12.78 -2.36 3.04
CA ALA A 166 -12.73 -1.55 1.83
C ALA A 166 -13.19 -0.10 2.05
N TRP A 167 -14.00 0.16 3.08
CA TRP A 167 -14.36 1.50 3.54
C TRP A 167 -13.13 2.36 3.88
N ALA A 168 -12.01 1.74 4.26
CA ALA A 168 -10.80 2.43 4.65
C ALA A 168 -10.17 3.25 3.50
N LEU A 169 -10.48 2.92 2.25
CA LEU A 169 -10.00 3.70 1.10
C LEU A 169 -10.48 5.17 1.14
N SER A 170 -11.57 5.46 1.83
CA SER A 170 -12.07 6.84 1.98
C SER A 170 -11.27 7.69 2.99
N LEU A 171 -10.43 7.07 3.84
CA LEU A 171 -9.76 7.75 4.95
C LEU A 171 -8.55 8.56 4.48
N LYS A 172 -7.92 8.14 3.37
CA LYS A 172 -6.83 8.86 2.70
C LYS A 172 -7.10 8.87 1.20
N PRO A 173 -7.92 9.82 0.69
CA PRO A 173 -8.49 9.74 -0.64
C PRO A 173 -7.47 9.67 -1.79
N THR A 174 -6.26 10.21 -1.61
CA THR A 174 -5.19 10.13 -2.62
C THR A 174 -4.78 8.67 -2.87
N LEU A 175 -4.24 7.99 -1.86
CA LEU A 175 -3.87 6.57 -1.94
C LEU A 175 -5.08 5.67 -2.15
N GLY A 176 -6.19 5.98 -1.48
CA GLY A 176 -7.44 5.25 -1.59
C GLY A 176 -7.98 5.21 -3.01
N LEU A 177 -7.92 6.33 -3.75
CA LEU A 177 -8.34 6.40 -5.14
C LEU A 177 -7.48 5.51 -6.04
N ALA A 178 -6.15 5.55 -5.89
CA ALA A 178 -5.24 4.72 -6.67
C ALA A 178 -5.52 3.22 -6.44
N LEU A 179 -5.74 2.83 -5.18
CA LEU A 179 -6.11 1.47 -4.80
C LEU A 179 -7.50 1.08 -5.34
N PHE A 180 -8.49 1.97 -5.26
CA PHE A 180 -9.85 1.71 -5.73
C PHE A 180 -9.92 1.53 -7.25
N VAL A 181 -9.24 2.39 -8.04
CA VAL A 181 -9.25 2.25 -9.51
C VAL A 181 -8.50 1.00 -9.96
N SER A 182 -7.50 0.57 -9.19
CA SER A 182 -6.85 -0.71 -9.40
C SER A 182 -7.81 -1.87 -9.09
N ARG A 183 -8.46 -1.85 -7.92
CA ARG A 183 -9.29 -2.92 -7.37
C ARG A 183 -10.64 -2.36 -6.92
N PRO A 184 -11.58 -2.12 -7.86
CA PRO A 184 -12.86 -1.50 -7.52
C PRO A 184 -13.68 -2.44 -6.64
N SER A 185 -14.33 -1.87 -5.63
CA SER A 185 -15.11 -2.62 -4.65
C SER A 185 -16.41 -1.91 -4.33
N ARG A 186 -17.53 -2.62 -4.42
CA ARG A 186 -18.84 -2.08 -3.99
C ARG A 186 -18.84 -1.75 -2.49
N ALA A 187 -18.13 -2.54 -1.68
CA ALA A 187 -17.99 -2.29 -0.25
C ALA A 187 -17.20 -1.00 0.02
N ALA A 188 -16.21 -0.65 -0.81
CA ALA A 188 -15.51 0.63 -0.72
C ALA A 188 -16.46 1.81 -1.01
N VAL A 189 -17.27 1.70 -2.07
CA VAL A 189 -18.23 2.75 -2.44
C VAL A 189 -19.28 2.94 -1.34
N VAL A 190 -19.94 1.87 -0.91
CA VAL A 190 -20.99 1.95 0.12
C VAL A 190 -20.41 2.42 1.45
N GLY A 191 -19.31 1.81 1.92
CA GLY A 191 -18.71 2.17 3.20
C GLY A 191 -18.14 3.59 3.20
N GLY A 192 -17.50 4.01 2.12
CA GLY A 192 -17.02 5.39 1.96
C GLY A 192 -18.17 6.40 1.90
N ALA A 193 -19.25 6.09 1.17
CA ALA A 193 -20.44 6.94 1.12
C ALA A 193 -21.11 7.07 2.49
N VAL A 194 -21.28 5.98 3.24
CA VAL A 194 -21.83 6.01 4.60
C VAL A 194 -20.98 6.90 5.51
N LEU A 195 -19.65 6.73 5.51
CA LEU A 195 -18.77 7.57 6.34
C LEU A 195 -18.81 9.05 5.93
N ALA A 196 -18.84 9.34 4.62
CA ALA A 196 -18.95 10.69 4.11
C ALA A 196 -20.28 11.35 4.50
N LEU A 197 -21.39 10.60 4.43
CA LEU A 197 -22.72 11.06 4.83
C LEU A 197 -22.80 11.32 6.33
N VAL A 198 -22.28 10.43 7.17
CA VAL A 198 -22.17 10.67 8.62
C VAL A 198 -21.33 11.91 8.89
N GLY A 199 -20.23 12.09 8.16
CA GLY A 199 -19.43 13.31 8.23
C GLY A 199 -20.23 14.57 7.88
N LEU A 200 -21.03 14.52 6.81
CA LEU A 200 -21.88 15.66 6.39
C LEU A 200 -22.97 16.00 7.42
N VAL A 201 -23.49 15.00 8.13
CA VAL A 201 -24.46 15.24 9.21
C VAL A 201 -23.80 15.93 10.41
N LEU A 202 -22.57 15.53 10.76
CA LEU A 202 -21.87 16.05 11.94
C LEU A 202 -21.21 17.41 11.70
N VAL A 203 -20.58 17.59 10.54
CA VAL A 203 -19.91 18.85 10.15
C VAL A 203 -20.18 19.11 8.67
N PRO A 204 -21.30 19.76 8.31
CA PRO A 204 -21.71 19.90 6.91
C PRO A 204 -20.68 20.54 5.97
N ALA A 205 -19.82 21.42 6.50
CA ALA A 205 -18.79 22.12 5.74
C ALA A 205 -17.50 21.30 5.50
N TRP A 206 -17.38 20.10 6.11
CA TRP A 206 -16.14 19.35 6.14
C TRP A 206 -15.50 19.10 4.76
N PRO A 207 -16.23 18.85 3.64
CA PRO A 207 -15.56 18.59 2.37
C PRO A 207 -14.79 19.83 1.88
N LEU A 208 -15.36 21.02 2.05
CA LEU A 208 -14.71 22.27 1.64
C LEU A 208 -13.55 22.61 2.57
N GLU A 209 -13.72 22.41 3.87
CA GLU A 209 -12.68 22.69 4.87
C GLU A 209 -11.50 21.73 4.76
N TRP A 210 -11.78 20.44 4.51
CA TRP A 210 -10.76 19.46 4.20
C TRP A 210 -9.99 19.85 2.94
N VAL A 211 -10.66 20.23 1.85
CA VAL A 211 -9.97 20.66 0.62
C VAL A 211 -9.08 21.88 0.88
N ARG A 212 -9.52 22.85 1.69
CA ARG A 212 -8.70 23.99 2.08
C ARG A 212 -7.48 23.56 2.90
N ALA A 213 -7.66 22.68 3.90
CA ALA A 213 -6.58 22.16 4.73
C ALA A 213 -5.58 21.32 3.91
N ALA A 214 -6.07 20.45 3.03
CA ALA A 214 -5.26 19.61 2.15
C ALA A 214 -4.42 20.44 1.18
N ARG A 215 -4.98 21.51 0.59
CA ARG A 215 -4.23 22.44 -0.27
C ARG A 215 -3.15 23.23 0.46
N ALA A 216 -3.33 23.47 1.76
CA ALA A 216 -2.33 24.12 2.60
C ALA A 216 -1.23 23.16 3.07
N THR A 217 -1.38 21.86 2.85
CA THR A 217 -0.39 20.85 3.26
C THR A 217 0.76 20.81 2.26
N VAL A 218 1.99 21.03 2.76
CA VAL A 218 3.23 21.02 1.96
C VAL A 218 3.87 19.63 1.99
N GLY A 219 4.83 19.35 1.09
CA GLY A 219 5.62 18.11 1.12
C GLY A 219 4.91 16.88 0.54
N HIS A 220 3.86 17.08 -0.25
CA HIS A 220 3.10 15.99 -0.90
C HIS A 220 3.02 16.17 -2.42
N PRO A 221 4.14 16.27 -3.15
CA PRO A 221 4.08 16.38 -4.61
C PRO A 221 3.50 15.11 -5.24
N ALA A 222 2.96 15.25 -6.45
CA ALA A 222 2.76 14.09 -7.30
C ALA A 222 4.10 13.72 -7.95
N PHE A 223 4.46 12.44 -8.00
CA PHE A 223 5.73 12.04 -8.63
C PHE A 223 5.82 12.46 -10.09
N VAL A 224 4.69 12.51 -10.80
CA VAL A 224 4.64 12.94 -12.21
C VAL A 224 5.17 14.35 -12.45
N THR A 225 5.15 15.23 -11.44
CA THR A 225 5.66 16.59 -11.56
C THR A 225 7.18 16.68 -11.38
N GLN A 226 7.85 15.57 -11.05
CA GLN A 226 9.29 15.52 -10.83
C GLN A 226 10.05 15.17 -12.12
N PRO A 227 11.37 15.48 -12.20
CA PRO A 227 12.22 14.99 -13.28
C PRO A 227 12.12 13.48 -13.42
N PHE A 228 11.82 13.00 -14.64
CA PHE A 228 11.57 11.58 -14.94
C PHE A 228 10.35 10.96 -14.23
N GLY A 229 9.55 11.77 -13.54
CA GLY A 229 8.32 11.38 -12.86
C GLY A 229 7.23 10.82 -13.77
N TRP A 230 7.36 11.01 -15.08
CA TRP A 230 6.47 10.45 -16.09
C TRP A 230 6.75 8.98 -16.40
N LEU A 231 7.92 8.44 -16.04
CA LEU A 231 8.29 7.04 -16.30
C LEU A 231 7.26 6.01 -15.78
N PRO A 232 6.66 6.18 -14.59
CA PRO A 232 5.65 5.25 -14.10
C PRO A 232 4.36 5.23 -14.92
N LEU A 233 4.09 6.29 -15.71
CA LEU A 233 2.97 6.32 -16.64
C LEU A 233 3.13 5.34 -17.80
N LEU A 234 4.36 4.90 -18.10
CA LEU A 234 4.61 3.85 -19.07
C LEU A 234 3.90 2.54 -18.69
N ALA A 235 3.59 2.33 -17.41
CA ALA A 235 2.75 1.21 -17.00
C ALA A 235 1.40 1.17 -17.75
N LEU A 236 0.86 2.32 -18.16
CA LEU A 236 -0.41 2.44 -18.92
C LEU A 236 -0.35 1.86 -20.32
N LEU A 237 0.83 1.51 -20.86
CA LEU A 237 0.92 0.61 -22.03
C LEU A 237 0.18 -0.72 -21.78
N ARG A 238 -0.04 -1.06 -20.51
CA ARG A 238 -0.85 -2.19 -20.05
C ARG A 238 -2.07 -1.73 -19.24
N TRP A 239 -2.74 -0.63 -19.59
CA TRP A 239 -3.84 -0.03 -18.80
C TRP A 239 -4.97 -0.99 -18.39
N ARG A 240 -5.19 -2.08 -19.15
CA ARG A 240 -6.17 -3.13 -18.80
C ARG A 240 -5.74 -3.92 -17.55
N ASP A 241 -4.45 -4.03 -17.28
CA ASP A 241 -3.92 -4.61 -16.04
C ASP A 241 -4.22 -3.70 -14.85
N ARG A 242 -4.80 -4.26 -13.79
CA ARG A 242 -5.10 -3.53 -12.57
C ARG A 242 -3.86 -2.94 -11.89
N ASP A 243 -2.73 -3.61 -11.97
CA ASP A 243 -1.51 -3.15 -11.31
C ASP A 243 -0.84 -2.03 -12.12
N ALA A 244 -1.06 -1.99 -13.45
CA ALA A 244 -0.63 -0.86 -14.28
C ALA A 244 -1.33 0.43 -13.87
N ARG A 245 -2.65 0.37 -13.66
CA ARG A 245 -3.44 1.51 -13.17
C ARG A 245 -2.99 1.95 -11.79
N LEU A 246 -2.64 1.00 -10.91
CA LEU A 246 -2.13 1.31 -9.58
C LEU A 246 -0.85 2.13 -9.64
N VAL A 247 0.16 1.65 -10.39
CA VAL A 247 1.46 2.34 -10.50
C VAL A 247 1.30 3.74 -11.08
N ALA A 248 0.55 3.86 -12.17
CA ALA A 248 0.33 5.14 -12.83
C ALA A 248 -0.42 6.13 -11.92
N LEU A 249 -1.51 5.70 -11.27
CA LEU A 249 -2.26 6.58 -10.40
C LEU A 249 -1.51 6.96 -9.13
N LEU A 250 -0.76 6.03 -8.53
CA LEU A 250 0.13 6.38 -7.44
C LEU A 250 1.10 7.48 -7.88
N ALA A 251 1.69 7.42 -9.07
CA ALA A 251 2.57 8.49 -9.53
C ALA A 251 1.85 9.84 -9.77
N CYS A 252 0.55 9.83 -10.06
CA CYS A 252 -0.25 11.04 -10.30
C CYS A 252 -0.82 11.68 -9.04
N VAL A 253 -1.03 10.93 -7.96
CA VAL A 253 -1.65 11.49 -6.75
C VAL A 253 -0.61 12.18 -5.85
N PRO A 254 -0.98 13.31 -5.21
CA PRO A 254 -0.20 13.91 -4.14
C PRO A 254 0.06 12.90 -3.03
N GLN A 255 1.34 12.68 -2.69
CA GLN A 255 1.72 11.76 -1.62
C GLN A 255 3.03 12.18 -0.99
N ASN A 256 3.30 11.69 0.21
CA ASN A 256 4.58 11.94 0.83
C ASN A 256 5.63 10.97 0.26
N PRO A 257 6.77 11.47 -0.26
CA PRO A 257 7.84 10.63 -0.78
C PRO A 257 8.64 9.89 0.31
N TYR A 258 8.33 10.09 1.60
CA TYR A 258 9.04 9.45 2.70
C TYR A 258 8.63 7.98 2.97
N PHE A 259 8.59 7.19 1.89
CA PHE A 259 8.45 5.72 1.82
C PHE A 259 7.09 5.11 2.17
N TYR A 260 6.41 5.60 3.20
CA TYR A 260 5.22 4.91 3.73
C TYR A 260 4.03 4.89 2.76
N ASP A 261 3.90 5.90 1.89
CA ASP A 261 2.82 5.97 0.90
C ASP A 261 3.07 5.05 -0.30
N GLN A 262 4.29 4.49 -0.43
CA GLN A 262 4.67 3.60 -1.53
C GLN A 262 4.43 2.11 -1.24
N LEU A 263 3.97 1.76 -0.03
CA LEU A 263 3.62 0.38 0.33
C LEU A 263 2.70 -0.32 -0.68
N PRO A 264 1.67 0.34 -1.27
CA PRO A 264 0.84 -0.27 -2.30
C PRO A 264 1.59 -0.81 -3.53
N LEU A 265 2.81 -0.33 -3.83
CA LEU A 265 3.60 -0.83 -4.97
C LEU A 265 3.95 -2.32 -4.83
N TRP A 266 3.96 -2.90 -3.63
CA TRP A 266 4.21 -4.33 -3.46
C TRP A 266 3.07 -5.20 -4.03
N LEU A 267 1.88 -4.64 -4.26
CA LEU A 267 0.78 -5.34 -4.92
C LEU A 267 1.10 -5.71 -6.37
N VAL A 268 2.13 -5.09 -6.99
CA VAL A 268 2.57 -5.44 -8.34
C VAL A 268 3.45 -6.70 -8.38
N ALA A 269 4.02 -7.11 -7.24
CA ALA A 269 4.87 -8.29 -7.18
C ALA A 269 4.02 -9.57 -7.19
N ARG A 270 4.08 -10.32 -8.29
CA ARG A 270 3.33 -11.58 -8.46
C ARG A 270 4.10 -12.83 -8.01
N SER A 271 5.36 -12.68 -7.64
CA SER A 271 6.21 -13.77 -7.17
C SER A 271 7.00 -13.35 -5.93
N GLY A 272 7.42 -14.32 -5.12
CA GLY A 272 8.26 -14.06 -3.95
C GLY A 272 9.59 -13.42 -4.31
N ARG A 273 10.18 -13.77 -5.48
CA ARG A 273 11.43 -13.14 -5.96
C ARG A 273 11.21 -11.66 -6.30
N ALA A 274 10.11 -11.33 -6.99
CA ALA A 274 9.78 -9.94 -7.29
C ALA A 274 9.51 -9.14 -6.02
N ALA A 275 8.80 -9.73 -5.05
CA ALA A 275 8.52 -9.08 -3.77
C ALA A 275 9.80 -8.88 -2.94
N ALA A 276 10.68 -9.88 -2.88
CA ALA A 276 11.99 -9.79 -2.23
C ALA A 276 12.89 -8.75 -2.90
N ALA A 277 12.93 -8.72 -4.24
CA ALA A 277 13.70 -7.73 -5.00
C ALA A 277 13.22 -6.30 -4.71
N LEU A 278 11.91 -6.05 -4.76
CA LEU A 278 11.35 -4.74 -4.37
C LEU A 278 11.68 -4.39 -2.92
N THR A 279 11.63 -5.38 -2.01
CA THR A 279 12.02 -5.22 -0.60
C THR A 279 13.47 -4.78 -0.46
N ALA A 280 14.40 -5.46 -1.13
CA ALA A 280 15.81 -5.10 -1.12
C ALA A 280 16.04 -3.69 -1.71
N LEU A 281 15.44 -3.39 -2.86
CA LEU A 281 15.53 -2.08 -3.49
C LEU A 281 14.96 -0.96 -2.59
N SER A 282 13.93 -1.26 -1.81
CA SER A 282 13.36 -0.31 -0.85
C SER A 282 14.30 0.08 0.28
N TRP A 283 15.10 -0.87 0.77
CA TRP A 283 16.11 -0.60 1.78
C TRP A 283 17.31 0.13 1.19
N LEU A 284 17.71 -0.18 -0.04
CA LEU A 284 18.72 0.60 -0.77
C LEU A 284 18.26 2.05 -0.98
N ALA A 285 17.00 2.25 -1.33
CA ALA A 285 16.41 3.57 -1.48
C ALA A 285 16.39 4.35 -0.16
N PHE A 286 16.02 3.68 0.93
CA PHE A 286 16.05 4.28 2.26
C PHE A 286 17.48 4.64 2.69
N ALA A 287 18.45 3.75 2.48
CA ALA A 287 19.86 4.01 2.80
C ALA A 287 20.43 5.18 1.96
N GLY A 288 20.16 5.21 0.66
CA GLY A 288 20.56 6.31 -0.22
C GLY A 288 19.92 7.63 0.17
N THR A 289 18.65 7.62 0.58
CA THR A 289 18.00 8.82 1.14
C THR A 289 18.75 9.29 2.39
N LYS A 290 19.05 8.39 3.33
CA LYS A 290 19.73 8.74 4.58
C LYS A 290 21.17 9.19 4.40
N SER A 291 21.85 8.81 3.32
CA SER A 291 23.21 9.28 3.05
C SER A 291 23.28 10.73 2.56
N VAL A 292 22.17 11.28 2.06
CA VAL A 292 22.10 12.68 1.56
C VAL A 292 21.17 13.56 2.39
N CYS A 293 20.45 12.96 3.35
CA CYS A 293 19.45 13.66 4.12
C CYS A 293 20.08 14.60 5.15
N SER A 294 19.65 15.86 5.11
CA SER A 294 20.14 16.91 6.01
C SER A 294 19.40 16.93 7.36
N ASP A 295 18.11 16.59 7.37
CA ASP A 295 17.29 16.54 8.60
C ASP A 295 17.19 15.09 9.14
N PRO A 296 17.65 14.83 10.38
CA PRO A 296 17.57 13.48 10.96
C PRO A 296 16.14 12.92 11.06
N HIS A 297 15.12 13.77 11.11
CA HIS A 297 13.72 13.41 11.35
C HIS A 297 12.86 13.27 10.10
N PHE A 298 13.09 14.06 9.05
CA PHE A 298 12.27 14.05 7.83
C PHE A 298 13.10 14.31 6.57
N CYS A 299 13.04 13.42 5.59
CA CYS A 299 13.83 13.52 4.34
C CYS A 299 12.92 13.40 3.11
N GLY A 300 11.79 14.10 3.09
CA GLY A 300 10.80 13.94 2.04
C GLY A 300 11.39 14.21 0.65
N ASP A 301 11.91 15.42 0.45
CA ASP A 301 12.37 15.86 -0.87
C ASP A 301 13.60 15.09 -1.34
N GLU A 302 14.53 14.80 -0.41
CA GLU A 302 15.71 13.99 -0.70
C GLU A 302 15.37 12.52 -1.01
N ALA A 303 14.25 11.99 -0.49
CA ALA A 303 13.79 10.63 -0.78
C ALA A 303 13.26 10.47 -2.21
N GLN A 304 12.74 11.55 -2.82
CA GLN A 304 12.05 11.50 -4.10
C GLN A 304 12.83 10.76 -5.21
N PRO A 305 14.10 11.11 -5.53
CA PRO A 305 14.84 10.42 -6.58
C PRO A 305 15.04 8.94 -6.27
N TRP A 306 15.33 8.59 -5.02
CA TRP A 306 15.53 7.19 -4.61
C TRP A 306 14.24 6.38 -4.72
N VAL A 307 13.11 6.94 -4.28
CA VAL A 307 11.81 6.31 -4.39
C VAL A 307 11.39 6.14 -5.85
N LEU A 308 11.62 7.15 -6.69
CA LEU A 308 11.31 7.06 -8.12
C LEU A 308 12.11 5.94 -8.79
N TRP A 309 13.44 5.96 -8.64
CA TRP A 309 14.35 5.05 -9.37
C TRP A 309 14.36 3.63 -8.82
N LEU A 310 14.16 3.43 -7.52
CA LEU A 310 14.29 2.12 -6.89
C LEU A 310 12.95 1.49 -6.49
N LEU A 311 11.85 2.25 -6.47
CA LEU A 311 10.51 1.69 -6.23
C LEU A 311 9.61 1.79 -7.46
N TYR A 312 9.37 2.99 -7.96
CA TYR A 312 8.42 3.21 -9.05
C TYR A 312 8.89 2.63 -10.39
N VAL A 313 10.14 2.87 -10.79
CA VAL A 313 10.69 2.33 -12.05
C VAL A 313 10.72 0.79 -12.03
N PRO A 314 11.22 0.11 -10.98
CA PRO A 314 11.15 -1.35 -10.89
C PRO A 314 9.71 -1.88 -10.85
N ALA A 315 8.79 -1.23 -10.14
CA ALA A 315 7.38 -1.59 -10.15
C ALA A 315 6.78 -1.49 -11.57
N THR A 316 7.15 -0.45 -12.32
CA THR A 316 6.74 -0.26 -13.71
C THR A 316 7.31 -1.35 -14.61
N ALA A 317 8.60 -1.67 -14.47
CA ALA A 317 9.24 -2.76 -15.20
C ALA A 317 8.58 -4.11 -14.93
N LEU A 318 8.25 -4.41 -13.66
CA LEU A 318 7.53 -5.62 -13.26
C LEU A 318 6.13 -5.69 -13.87
N VAL A 319 5.45 -4.57 -14.08
CA VAL A 319 4.17 -4.53 -14.80
C VAL A 319 4.38 -4.80 -16.29
N LEU A 320 5.34 -4.12 -16.92
CA LEU A 320 5.60 -4.20 -18.35
C LEU A 320 6.09 -5.58 -18.79
N ALA A 321 6.95 -6.23 -17.99
CA ALA A 321 7.51 -7.55 -18.27
C ALA A 321 6.47 -8.68 -18.28
N ARG A 322 5.25 -8.44 -17.78
CA ARG A 322 4.20 -9.48 -17.70
C ARG A 322 3.85 -10.02 -19.06
N GLY A 323 3.71 -11.33 -19.20
CA GLY A 323 3.30 -11.96 -20.46
C GLY A 323 4.39 -12.03 -21.54
N HIS A 324 5.53 -11.33 -21.39
CA HIS A 324 6.74 -11.75 -22.11
C HIS A 324 7.19 -13.12 -21.62
N GLU A 325 7.14 -13.38 -20.31
CA GLU A 325 7.44 -14.71 -19.76
C GLU A 325 6.55 -15.81 -20.34
N ALA A 326 5.24 -15.57 -20.43
CA ALA A 326 4.30 -16.54 -21.02
C ALA A 326 4.55 -16.74 -22.54
N ARG A 327 4.87 -15.67 -23.27
CA ARG A 327 5.21 -15.75 -24.71
C ARG A 327 6.54 -16.45 -24.93
N LEU A 328 7.57 -16.15 -24.14
CA LEU A 328 8.89 -16.78 -24.21
C LEU A 328 8.83 -18.26 -23.80
N ALA A 329 8.06 -18.60 -22.76
CA ALA A 329 7.80 -19.98 -22.38
C ALA A 329 7.05 -20.74 -23.48
N ALA A 330 6.03 -20.12 -24.09
CA ALA A 330 5.32 -20.71 -25.23
C ALA A 330 6.22 -20.86 -26.48
N LEU A 331 7.10 -19.89 -26.75
CA LEU A 331 8.04 -19.95 -27.86
C LEU A 331 9.09 -21.04 -27.63
N GLY A 332 9.65 -21.13 -26.42
CA GLY A 332 10.56 -22.17 -25.99
C GLY A 332 9.94 -23.56 -26.08
N ALA A 333 8.69 -23.72 -25.62
CA ALA A 333 7.94 -24.97 -25.77
C ALA A 333 7.72 -25.35 -27.24
N ARG A 334 7.47 -24.38 -28.12
CA ARG A 334 7.34 -24.64 -29.58
C ARG A 334 8.68 -25.01 -30.23
N LEU A 335 9.79 -24.39 -29.82
CA LEU A 335 11.13 -24.68 -30.34
C LEU A 335 11.64 -26.04 -29.84
N LEU A 336 11.40 -26.38 -28.57
CA LEU A 336 11.74 -27.68 -27.99
C LEU A 336 10.78 -28.80 -28.42
N GLY A 337 9.52 -28.48 -28.74
CA GLY A 337 8.56 -29.43 -29.31
C GLY A 337 8.90 -29.82 -30.75
N ARG A 338 9.57 -28.94 -31.51
CA ARG A 338 10.02 -29.22 -32.88
C ARG A 338 11.27 -30.10 -32.96
N THR A 339 12.02 -30.29 -31.87
CA THR A 339 13.22 -31.14 -31.89
C THR A 339 12.93 -32.61 -31.56
N ARG A 340 11.69 -32.97 -31.23
CA ARG A 340 11.34 -34.33 -30.77
C ARG A 340 10.50 -35.17 -31.76
N GLY A 341 10.25 -34.67 -32.96
CA GLY A 341 9.45 -35.37 -33.96
C GLY A 341 9.93 -35.10 -35.37
N ASP A 342 11.14 -35.55 -35.70
CA ASP A 342 11.54 -35.82 -37.10
C ASP A 342 12.80 -36.71 -37.21
N ARG A 343 12.87 -37.75 -36.37
CA ARG A 343 13.74 -38.90 -36.63
C ARG A 343 12.92 -40.17 -36.46
N SER A 344 12.00 -40.40 -37.40
CA SER A 344 11.65 -41.76 -37.80
C SER A 344 12.86 -42.32 -38.56
N PRO A 345 13.56 -43.34 -38.04
CA PRO A 345 14.44 -44.14 -38.87
C PRO A 345 13.51 -44.94 -39.80
N GLU A 346 13.37 -44.49 -41.04
CA GLU A 346 12.87 -45.38 -42.10
C GLU A 346 13.86 -46.54 -42.18
N ALA A 347 13.34 -47.67 -41.73
CA ALA A 347 14.02 -48.94 -41.71
C ALA A 347 14.44 -49.32 -43.13
N ALA A 348 15.75 -49.41 -43.30
CA ALA A 348 16.34 -50.29 -44.28
C ALA A 348 15.90 -51.74 -44.03
N ASP A 349 15.68 -52.45 -45.13
CA ASP A 349 15.81 -53.89 -45.29
C ASP A 349 15.05 -54.83 -44.34
N ALA A 350 14.01 -55.45 -44.90
CA ALA A 350 13.83 -56.89 -44.74
C ALA A 350 13.28 -57.48 -46.05
N ALA A 351 14.19 -58.03 -46.84
CA ALA A 351 13.91 -59.04 -47.85
C ALA A 351 13.17 -60.23 -47.21
N ARG A 352 12.04 -60.62 -47.81
CA ARG A 352 11.56 -62.00 -47.98
C ARG A 352 10.37 -62.04 -48.93
#